data_AF-A0A2C5WBR6-F1
#
_entry.id   AF-A0A2C5WBR6-F1
#
_cell.length_a   1.000
_cell.length_b   1.000
_cell.length_c   1.000
_cell.angle_alpha   90.00
_cell.angle_beta   90.00
_cell.angle_gamma   90.00
#
_symmetry.space_group_name_H-M   'P 1'
#
loop_
_entity.id
_entity.type
_entity.pdbx_description
1 polymer ?
#
loop_
_entity_poly.entity_id
_entity_poly.type
_entity_poly.pdbx_seq_one_letter_code
_entity_poly.pdbx_strand_id
1 'polypeptide(L)'
;MKAVIRVSFLIAGFFAFSQSMAQSVLDLYVSSSGSASLSQVSGKKTILVLAGGNDAGDATAGSCVIFANLNEVEGGYQGEFTRLTTAINSYDEKQAKGRSLAIEDSLKSFTITGVDDVGICPLNNTLVNQYIKLIPKDERRKRVYLEMIGLAHANALALYKDGMRSEAISVLSSYADNYEPVWLVSKDSSGIVVSAINDYAFFLQEDGQALQSIKYLTDIVASQPKRAVAWLNLADSNWVAGERSDAVKQYARYRELMLQANKKEKIPARVYERSGTSL
;
A
#
# COMPACT_ATOMS: atom_id res chain seq x y z
N MET A 1 -42.07 -58.78 5.11
CA MET A 1 -40.79 -58.14 4.73
C MET A 1 -41.03 -57.11 3.63
N LYS A 2 -41.03 -55.82 3.96
CA LYS A 2 -40.75 -54.71 3.03
C LYS A 2 -40.04 -53.63 3.85
N ALA A 3 -38.75 -53.45 3.60
CA ALA A 3 -37.91 -52.46 4.28
C ALA A 3 -38.16 -51.08 3.64
N VAL A 4 -38.46 -50.09 4.47
CA VAL A 4 -38.56 -48.67 4.08
C VAL A 4 -37.18 -48.05 4.33
N ILE A 5 -36.47 -47.71 3.25
CA ILE A 5 -35.21 -46.96 3.31
C ILE A 5 -35.58 -45.48 3.49
N ARG A 6 -35.22 -44.90 4.64
CA ARG A 6 -35.22 -43.44 4.84
C ARG A 6 -33.91 -42.88 4.29
N VAL A 7 -33.98 -42.18 3.16
CA VAL A 7 -32.87 -41.36 2.66
C VAL A 7 -32.94 -40.01 3.35
N SER A 8 -32.00 -39.74 4.25
CA SER A 8 -31.81 -38.42 4.85
C SER A 8 -30.97 -37.56 3.89
N PHE A 9 -31.58 -36.52 3.31
CA PHE A 9 -30.84 -35.48 2.60
C PHE A 9 -30.13 -34.58 3.62
N LEU A 10 -28.81 -34.75 3.78
CA LEU A 10 -27.94 -33.75 4.39
C LEU A 10 -27.66 -32.68 3.34
N ILE A 11 -28.39 -31.57 3.39
CA ILE A 11 -28.05 -30.36 2.64
C ILE A 11 -26.85 -29.73 3.35
N ALA A 12 -25.65 -30.02 2.86
CA ALA A 12 -24.45 -29.28 3.21
C ALA A 12 -24.56 -27.90 2.57
N GLY A 13 -24.98 -26.90 3.36
CA GLY A 13 -24.98 -25.50 2.94
C GLY A 13 -23.54 -25.04 2.70
N PHE A 14 -23.16 -24.92 1.43
CA PHE A 14 -22.00 -24.13 1.02
C PHE A 14 -22.30 -22.67 1.35
N PHE A 15 -21.87 -22.19 2.52
CA PHE A 15 -21.70 -20.77 2.77
C PHE A 15 -20.52 -20.30 1.91
N ALA A 16 -20.81 -19.90 0.67
CA ALA A 16 -19.91 -19.05 -0.08
C ALA A 16 -19.85 -17.72 0.68
N PHE A 17 -18.80 -17.51 1.47
CA PHE A 17 -18.43 -16.19 1.96
C PHE A 17 -18.09 -15.34 0.72
N SER A 18 -19.09 -14.69 0.15
CA SER A 18 -18.88 -13.55 -0.72
C SER A 18 -18.40 -12.40 0.18
N GLN A 19 -17.11 -12.41 0.49
CA GLN A 19 -16.46 -11.21 0.98
C GLN A 19 -16.56 -10.19 -0.16
N SER A 20 -17.57 -9.33 -0.07
CA SER A 20 -17.59 -8.10 -0.85
C SER A 20 -16.28 -7.39 -0.54
N MET A 21 -15.37 -7.39 -1.50
CA MET A 21 -14.10 -6.69 -1.40
C MET A 21 -14.48 -5.23 -1.17
N ALA A 22 -14.38 -4.76 0.08
CA ALA A 22 -14.63 -3.37 0.40
C ALA A 22 -13.59 -2.56 -0.37
N GLN A 23 -14.01 -1.99 -1.50
CA GLN A 23 -13.11 -1.28 -2.40
C GLN A 23 -12.53 -0.10 -1.64
N SER A 24 -11.20 -0.05 -1.55
CA SER A 24 -10.51 1.04 -0.87
C SER A 24 -10.64 2.32 -1.70
N VAL A 25 -10.79 3.45 -1.00
CA VAL A 25 -10.88 4.77 -1.64
C VAL A 25 -9.55 5.47 -1.44
N LEU A 26 -9.08 6.16 -2.49
CA LEU A 26 -7.92 7.05 -2.44
C LEU A 26 -8.26 8.38 -3.12
N ASP A 27 -8.34 9.43 -2.31
CA ASP A 27 -8.44 10.80 -2.78
C ASP A 27 -7.11 11.52 -2.60
N LEU A 28 -6.70 12.26 -3.62
CA LEU A 28 -5.45 13.01 -3.65
C LEU A 28 -5.75 14.50 -3.68
N TYR A 29 -4.94 15.27 -2.96
CA TYR A 29 -5.15 16.69 -2.80
C TYR A 29 -3.84 17.45 -2.91
N VAL A 30 -3.95 18.72 -3.30
CA VAL A 30 -2.83 19.66 -3.37
C VAL A 30 -3.22 20.99 -2.71
N SER A 31 -2.27 21.65 -2.07
CA SER A 31 -2.40 23.00 -1.55
C SER A 31 -1.26 23.87 -2.07
N SER A 32 -1.21 25.14 -1.64
CA SER A 32 -0.04 25.99 -1.91
C SER A 32 1.20 25.58 -1.11
N SER A 33 1.06 24.74 -0.07
CA SER A 33 2.16 24.34 0.81
C SER A 33 2.60 22.88 0.67
N GLY A 34 1.88 22.08 -0.11
CA GLY A 34 2.23 20.68 -0.34
C GLY A 34 1.05 19.83 -0.81
N SER A 35 1.06 18.56 -0.42
CA SER A 35 0.14 17.55 -0.93
C SER A 35 -0.46 16.73 0.21
N ALA A 36 -1.60 16.10 -0.05
CA ALA A 36 -2.18 15.17 0.88
C ALA A 36 -2.89 14.02 0.18
N SER A 37 -3.13 12.95 0.92
CA SER A 37 -4.02 11.87 0.52
C SER A 37 -4.95 11.49 1.66
N LEU A 38 -6.20 11.23 1.31
CA LEU A 38 -7.21 10.67 2.19
C LEU A 38 -7.52 9.26 1.69
N SER A 39 -7.29 8.28 2.56
CA SER A 39 -7.50 6.87 2.27
C SER A 39 -8.62 6.32 3.13
N GLN A 40 -9.44 5.42 2.59
CA GLN A 40 -10.45 4.70 3.34
C GLN A 40 -10.36 3.19 3.07
N VAL A 41 -10.20 2.42 4.15
CA VAL A 41 -10.02 0.96 4.10
C VAL A 41 -10.91 0.34 5.17
N SER A 42 -11.86 -0.51 4.76
CA SER A 42 -12.80 -1.16 5.68
C SER A 42 -13.49 -0.19 6.67
N GLY A 43 -13.88 0.99 6.19
CA GLY A 43 -14.52 2.03 6.99
C GLY A 43 -13.59 2.92 7.81
N LYS A 44 -12.31 2.55 7.96
CA LYS A 44 -11.31 3.41 8.62
C LYS A 44 -10.78 4.43 7.63
N LYS A 45 -10.85 5.71 8.00
CA LYS A 45 -10.28 6.83 7.23
C LYS A 45 -8.93 7.23 7.81
N THR A 46 -7.96 7.51 6.95
CA THR A 46 -6.64 8.01 7.33
C THR A 46 -6.23 9.14 6.40
N ILE A 47 -5.43 10.07 6.92
CA ILE A 47 -4.82 11.13 6.13
C ILE A 47 -3.30 11.07 6.23
N LEU A 48 -2.64 11.25 5.09
CA LEU A 48 -1.20 11.48 4.99
C LEU A 48 -1.00 12.86 4.35
N VAL A 49 -0.27 13.74 5.03
CA VAL A 49 -0.05 15.12 4.58
C VAL A 49 1.44 15.38 4.52
N LEU A 50 1.90 15.97 3.43
CA LEU A 50 3.21 16.61 3.30
C LEU A 50 2.98 18.11 3.12
N ALA A 51 3.60 18.93 3.97
CA ALA A 51 3.59 20.39 3.83
C ALA A 51 4.99 20.98 4.07
N GLY A 52 5.17 22.25 3.73
CA GLY A 52 6.44 22.97 3.85
C GLY A 52 7.35 22.82 2.62
N GLY A 53 6.75 22.52 1.45
CA GLY A 53 7.46 22.53 0.18
C GLY A 53 7.70 23.95 -0.36
N ASN A 54 8.53 24.10 -1.40
CA ASN A 54 8.67 25.35 -2.14
C ASN A 54 7.41 25.64 -3.00
N ASP A 55 7.37 26.75 -3.76
CA ASP A 55 6.23 27.09 -4.62
C ASP A 55 5.94 26.05 -5.73
N ALA A 56 6.92 25.18 -6.04
CA ALA A 56 6.75 24.06 -6.95
C ALA A 56 6.19 22.79 -6.27
N GLY A 57 6.10 22.81 -4.93
CA GLY A 57 5.68 21.69 -4.08
C GLY A 57 6.82 20.76 -3.68
N ASP A 58 8.07 21.05 -4.02
CA ASP A 58 9.20 20.17 -3.69
C ASP A 58 9.54 20.25 -2.20
N ALA A 59 9.91 19.12 -1.60
CA ALA A 59 10.32 19.08 -0.19
C ALA A 59 11.55 19.96 0.09
N THR A 60 11.52 20.67 1.22
CA THR A 60 12.58 21.56 1.70
C THR A 60 13.01 21.17 3.12
N ALA A 61 13.99 21.89 3.68
CA ALA A 61 14.34 21.76 5.09
C ALA A 61 13.18 22.12 6.06
N GLY A 62 12.15 22.82 5.57
CA GLY A 62 10.92 23.11 6.32
C GLY A 62 9.81 22.08 6.11
N SER A 63 10.05 21.01 5.34
CA SER A 63 9.02 20.01 5.07
C SER A 63 8.71 19.15 6.28
N CYS A 64 7.43 18.82 6.44
CA CYS A 64 6.95 17.88 7.44
C CYS A 64 5.90 16.95 6.85
N VAL A 65 5.96 15.68 7.27
CA VAL A 65 4.93 14.69 6.99
C VAL A 65 4.22 14.33 8.30
N ILE A 66 2.90 14.29 8.24
CA ILE A 66 2.06 13.77 9.32
C ILE A 66 1.13 12.69 8.79
N PHE A 67 0.85 11.69 9.63
CA PHE A 67 -0.07 10.61 9.35
C PHE A 67 -1.03 10.44 10.53
N ALA A 68 -2.33 10.41 10.24
CA ALA A 68 -3.37 10.38 11.26
C ALA A 68 -4.56 9.48 10.89
N ASN A 69 -5.15 8.85 11.90
CA ASN A 69 -6.46 8.21 11.81
C ASN A 69 -7.55 9.26 11.97
N LEU A 70 -8.58 9.23 11.13
CA LEU A 70 -9.65 10.21 11.12
C LEU A 70 -10.93 9.64 11.72
N ASN A 71 -11.51 10.40 12.65
CA ASN A 71 -12.84 10.19 13.19
C ASN A 71 -13.77 11.30 12.67
N GLU A 72 -14.95 10.92 12.20
CA GLU A 72 -15.94 11.86 11.67
C GLU A 72 -16.55 12.70 12.80
N VAL A 73 -16.65 14.00 12.58
CA VAL A 73 -17.29 14.97 13.47
C VAL A 73 -18.19 15.89 12.65
N GLU A 74 -19.01 16.72 13.30
CA GLU A 74 -19.83 17.69 12.59
C GLU A 74 -18.95 18.62 11.73
N GLY A 75 -19.20 18.64 10.42
CA GLY A 75 -18.46 19.49 9.47
C GLY A 75 -17.11 18.96 8.99
N GLY A 76 -16.64 17.80 9.44
CA GLY A 76 -15.40 17.22 8.93
C GLY A 76 -14.83 16.08 9.78
N TYR A 77 -13.55 16.18 10.16
CA TYR A 77 -12.84 15.13 10.88
C TYR A 77 -11.96 15.66 12.00
N GLN A 78 -11.89 14.87 13.08
CA GLN A 78 -10.82 14.95 14.06
C GLN A 78 -9.80 13.85 13.76
N GLY A 79 -8.56 14.22 13.51
CA GLY A 79 -7.45 13.31 13.25
C GLY A 79 -6.59 13.09 14.48
N GLU A 80 -6.28 11.84 14.79
CA GLU A 80 -5.30 11.47 15.83
C GLU A 80 -4.04 10.95 15.16
N PHE A 81 -2.89 11.50 15.54
CA PHE A 81 -1.63 11.10 14.92
C PHE A 81 -1.30 9.66 15.29
N THR A 82 -0.72 8.95 14.34
CA THR A 82 -0.12 7.64 14.55
C THR A 82 1.34 7.70 14.15
N ARG A 83 2.15 6.75 14.62
CA ARG A 83 3.56 6.67 14.26
C ARG A 83 3.79 6.78 12.75
N LEU A 84 4.91 7.40 12.38
CA LEU A 84 5.31 7.58 11.00
C LEU A 84 6.81 7.42 10.85
N THR A 85 7.24 6.76 9.77
CA THR A 85 8.65 6.73 9.37
C THR A 85 8.78 7.06 7.89
N THR A 86 9.42 8.18 7.57
CA THR A 86 9.71 8.61 6.20
C THR A 86 11.14 9.15 6.11
N ALA A 87 11.58 9.46 4.89
CA ALA A 87 12.86 10.15 4.68
C ALA A 87 12.84 11.63 5.10
N ILE A 88 11.66 12.24 5.30
CA ILE A 88 11.52 13.66 5.66
C ILE A 88 11.58 13.81 7.18
N ASN A 89 10.69 13.11 7.88
CA ASN A 89 10.65 13.03 9.33
C ASN A 89 10.13 11.67 9.78
N SER A 90 10.41 11.34 11.05
CA SER A 90 9.93 10.12 11.70
C SER A 90 9.60 10.42 13.15
N TYR A 91 8.53 9.81 13.65
CA TYR A 91 8.12 9.93 15.04
C TYR A 91 7.40 8.66 15.49
N ASP A 92 7.62 8.27 16.75
CA ASP A 92 7.07 7.06 17.33
C ASP A 92 5.69 7.27 17.98
N GLU A 93 5.11 6.19 18.53
CA GLU A 93 3.83 6.23 19.24
C GLU A 93 3.82 7.19 20.43
N LYS A 94 4.95 7.33 21.12
CA LYS A 94 5.04 8.22 22.29
C LYS A 94 4.99 9.67 21.87
N GLN A 95 5.65 10.03 20.77
CA GLN A 95 5.61 11.37 20.20
C GLN A 95 4.25 11.68 19.56
N ALA A 96 3.59 10.69 18.95
CA ALA A 96 2.27 10.84 18.34
C ALA A 96 1.14 10.95 19.37
N LYS A 97 1.28 10.34 20.55
CA LYS A 97 0.23 10.25 21.56
C LYS A 97 -0.29 11.63 21.98
N GLY A 98 -1.60 11.83 21.79
CA GLY A 98 -2.30 13.07 22.15
C GLY A 98 -2.15 14.18 21.10
N ARG A 99 -1.34 13.98 20.05
CA ARG A 99 -1.22 14.89 18.92
C ARG A 99 -2.37 14.67 17.96
N SER A 100 -2.87 15.76 17.41
CA SER A 100 -4.09 15.73 16.62
C SER A 100 -4.13 16.82 15.57
N LEU A 101 -5.06 16.69 14.64
CA LEU A 101 -5.40 17.70 13.65
C LEU A 101 -6.92 17.81 13.52
N ALA A 102 -7.41 18.99 13.16
CA ALA A 102 -8.82 19.22 12.85
C ALA A 102 -8.95 19.51 11.34
N ILE A 103 -9.94 18.88 10.71
CA ILE A 103 -10.26 19.03 9.29
C ILE A 103 -11.70 19.50 9.17
N GLU A 104 -11.91 20.58 8.42
CA GLU A 104 -13.20 20.91 7.83
C GLU A 104 -13.27 20.31 6.42
N ASP A 105 -14.25 19.45 6.18
CA ASP A 105 -14.36 18.72 4.91
C ASP A 105 -15.42 19.34 4.00
N SER A 106 -15.19 19.27 2.70
CA SER A 106 -16.13 19.68 1.68
C SER A 106 -15.99 18.79 0.45
N LEU A 107 -17.00 18.82 -0.44
CA LEU A 107 -17.04 17.93 -1.61
C LEU A 107 -15.81 18.00 -2.53
N LYS A 108 -15.10 19.14 -2.57
CA LYS A 108 -13.99 19.38 -3.51
C LYS A 108 -12.67 19.76 -2.84
N SER A 109 -12.67 19.91 -1.52
CA SER A 109 -11.49 20.33 -0.76
C SER A 109 -11.67 19.99 0.70
N PHE A 110 -10.59 19.95 1.44
CA PHE A 110 -10.65 20.04 2.90
C PHE A 110 -9.73 21.15 3.38
N THR A 111 -9.96 21.64 4.59
CA THR A 111 -9.08 22.61 5.25
C THR A 111 -8.59 22.00 6.55
N ILE A 112 -7.27 21.94 6.73
CA ILE A 112 -6.71 21.68 8.07
C ILE A 112 -6.82 22.99 8.84
N THR A 113 -7.61 23.01 9.90
CA THR A 113 -7.90 24.23 10.68
C THR A 113 -7.09 24.31 11.97
N GLY A 114 -6.55 23.19 12.43
CA GLY A 114 -5.67 23.13 13.59
C GLY A 114 -4.80 21.88 13.56
N VAL A 115 -3.58 21.99 14.07
CA VAL A 115 -2.63 20.89 14.18
C VAL A 115 -1.80 21.04 15.45
N ASP A 116 -1.63 19.95 16.18
CA ASP A 116 -0.68 19.85 17.29
C ASP A 116 0.54 19.03 16.86
N ASP A 117 1.48 19.71 16.22
CA ASP A 117 2.68 19.12 15.63
C ASP A 117 3.97 19.54 16.36
N VAL A 118 3.85 20.15 17.54
CA VAL A 118 4.99 20.64 18.32
C VAL A 118 5.92 19.48 18.66
N GLY A 119 7.18 19.58 18.21
CA GLY A 119 8.19 18.53 18.41
C GLY A 119 8.12 17.39 17.40
N ILE A 120 7.20 17.45 16.43
CA ILE A 120 7.13 16.57 15.26
C ILE A 120 7.58 17.33 14.00
N CYS A 121 7.08 18.55 13.82
CA CYS A 121 7.37 19.38 12.66
C CYS A 121 8.21 20.62 13.03
N PRO A 122 8.98 21.18 12.08
CA PRO A 122 9.59 22.50 12.23
C PRO A 122 8.54 23.60 12.44
N LEU A 123 8.85 24.65 13.22
CA LEU A 123 7.91 25.72 13.58
C LEU A 123 7.37 26.54 12.39
N ASN A 124 8.03 26.49 11.24
CA ASN A 124 7.67 27.24 10.03
C ASN A 124 6.93 26.38 8.99
N ASN A 125 6.41 25.22 9.37
CA ASN A 125 5.61 24.41 8.47
C ASN A 125 4.24 25.07 8.22
N THR A 126 3.61 24.68 7.11
CA THR A 126 2.36 25.28 6.61
C THR A 126 1.29 24.20 6.42
N LEU A 127 1.14 23.31 7.43
CA LEU A 127 0.13 22.24 7.44
C LEU A 127 -1.31 22.79 7.46
N VAL A 128 -1.55 23.90 8.16
CA VAL A 128 -2.85 24.59 8.15
C VAL A 128 -3.03 25.28 6.79
N ASN A 129 -3.79 24.64 5.90
CA ASN A 129 -4.05 25.12 4.55
C ASN A 129 -5.34 24.50 3.99
N GLN A 130 -5.82 25.06 2.89
CA GLN A 130 -6.87 24.46 2.06
C GLN A 130 -6.22 23.53 1.03
N TYR A 131 -6.67 22.28 1.03
CA TYR A 131 -6.24 21.21 0.13
C TYR A 131 -7.35 20.93 -0.88
N ILE A 132 -7.06 21.11 -2.17
CA ILE A 132 -8.01 20.96 -3.27
C ILE A 132 -7.89 19.55 -3.85
N LYS A 133 -9.03 18.87 -4.00
CA LYS A 133 -9.11 17.51 -4.51
C LYS A 133 -8.73 17.46 -6.00
N LEU A 134 -7.82 16.54 -6.34
CA LEU A 134 -7.38 16.29 -7.71
C LEU A 134 -8.31 15.31 -8.41
N ILE A 135 -8.95 15.77 -9.49
CA ILE A 135 -9.78 14.92 -10.34
C ILE A 135 -8.90 13.99 -11.19
N PRO A 136 -9.44 12.87 -11.73
CA PRO A 136 -8.65 11.90 -12.50
C PRO A 136 -7.86 12.48 -13.69
N LYS A 137 -8.33 13.56 -14.31
CA LYS A 137 -7.68 14.20 -15.48
C LYS A 137 -6.67 15.30 -15.12
N ASP A 138 -6.45 15.57 -13.83
CA ASP A 138 -5.51 16.61 -13.41
C ASP A 138 -4.06 16.15 -13.65
N GLU A 139 -3.28 16.95 -14.38
CA GLU A 139 -1.89 16.62 -14.74
C GLU A 139 -0.99 16.46 -13.50
N ARG A 140 -1.36 17.10 -12.38
CA ARG A 140 -0.62 16.99 -11.10
C ARG A 140 -0.88 15.67 -10.39
N ARG A 141 -1.95 14.95 -10.74
CA ARG A 141 -2.38 13.72 -10.06
C ARG A 141 -1.27 12.68 -10.01
N LYS A 142 -0.57 12.45 -11.13
CA LYS A 142 0.54 11.49 -11.19
C LYS A 142 1.64 11.87 -10.19
N ARG A 143 2.07 13.14 -10.18
CA ARG A 143 3.12 13.62 -9.27
C ARG A 143 2.71 13.42 -7.81
N VAL A 144 1.50 13.86 -7.44
CA VAL A 144 0.99 13.74 -6.07
C VAL A 144 0.83 12.27 -5.67
N TYR A 145 0.34 11.41 -6.57
CA TYR A 145 0.26 9.97 -6.30
C TYR A 145 1.64 9.39 -5.97
N LEU A 146 2.65 9.68 -6.80
CA LEU A 146 4.02 9.16 -6.62
C LEU A 146 4.66 9.63 -5.32
N GLU A 147 4.41 10.88 -4.94
CA GLU A 147 4.84 11.44 -3.68
C GLU A 147 4.19 10.73 -2.49
N MET A 148 2.85 10.62 -2.50
CA MET A 148 2.09 10.02 -1.41
C MET A 148 2.38 8.53 -1.25
N ILE A 149 2.43 7.75 -2.35
CA ILE A 149 2.78 6.33 -2.27
C ILE A 149 4.23 6.13 -1.81
N GLY A 150 5.16 7.02 -2.17
CA GLY A 150 6.56 6.95 -1.70
C GLY A 150 6.66 7.11 -0.18
N LEU A 151 5.95 8.07 0.39
CA LEU A 151 5.87 8.28 1.84
C LEU A 151 5.17 7.12 2.54
N ALA A 152 4.04 6.65 2.00
CA ALA A 152 3.31 5.51 2.53
C ALA A 152 4.13 4.21 2.48
N HIS A 153 4.91 3.99 1.42
CA HIS A 153 5.79 2.83 1.27
C HIS A 153 6.91 2.83 2.30
N ALA A 154 7.55 3.98 2.54
CA ALA A 154 8.57 4.10 3.59
C ALA A 154 7.99 3.75 4.97
N ASN A 155 6.79 4.25 5.27
CA ASN A 155 6.12 3.97 6.54
C ASN A 155 5.73 2.49 6.67
N ALA A 156 5.14 1.91 5.62
CA ALA A 156 4.74 0.50 5.60
C ALA A 156 5.94 -0.44 5.77
N LEU A 157 7.09 -0.13 5.17
CA LEU A 157 8.32 -0.90 5.38
C LEU A 157 8.80 -0.86 6.84
N ALA A 158 8.69 0.28 7.51
CA ALA A 158 9.04 0.40 8.93
C ALA A 158 8.08 -0.40 9.81
N LEU A 159 6.77 -0.25 9.58
CA LEU A 159 5.73 -1.02 10.26
C LEU A 159 5.94 -2.53 10.11
N TYR A 160 6.21 -2.98 8.89
CA TYR A 160 6.44 -4.40 8.61
C TYR A 160 7.66 -4.95 9.35
N LYS A 161 8.77 -4.19 9.39
CA LYS A 161 9.99 -4.57 10.13
C LYS A 161 9.75 -4.68 11.64
N ASP A 162 8.83 -3.89 12.17
CA ASP A 162 8.45 -3.93 13.58
C ASP A 162 7.37 -4.98 13.88
N GLY A 163 7.00 -5.82 12.90
CA GLY A 163 6.02 -6.88 13.04
C GLY A 163 4.56 -6.42 12.91
N MET A 164 4.31 -5.14 12.62
CA MET A 164 2.98 -4.55 12.45
C MET A 164 2.45 -4.81 11.02
N ARG A 165 2.23 -6.10 10.71
CA ARG A 165 1.92 -6.56 9.35
C ARG A 165 0.60 -6.00 8.82
N SER A 166 -0.46 -6.05 9.62
CA SER A 166 -1.79 -5.58 9.22
C SER A 166 -1.80 -4.07 8.97
N GLU A 167 -1.06 -3.30 9.76
CA GLU A 167 -0.89 -1.86 9.59
C GLU A 167 -0.08 -1.53 8.33
N ALA A 168 1.01 -2.27 8.06
CA ALA A 168 1.79 -2.13 6.83
C ALA A 168 0.95 -2.37 5.57
N ILE A 169 0.09 -3.40 5.59
CA ILE A 169 -0.89 -3.68 4.53
C ILE A 169 -1.90 -2.53 4.42
N SER A 170 -2.49 -2.11 5.54
CA SER A 170 -3.51 -1.07 5.58
C SER A 170 -3.01 0.23 4.96
N VAL A 171 -1.80 0.67 5.29
CA VAL A 171 -1.18 1.92 4.79
C VAL A 171 -1.02 1.92 3.26
N LEU A 172 -0.75 0.77 2.64
CA LEU A 172 -0.54 0.68 1.19
C LEU A 172 -1.77 0.30 0.38
N SER A 173 -2.80 -0.29 1.01
CA SER A 173 -3.96 -0.86 0.31
C SER A 173 -4.66 0.11 -0.64
N SER A 174 -5.01 1.33 -0.17
CA SER A 174 -5.63 2.37 -1.02
C SER A 174 -4.77 2.76 -2.22
N TYR A 175 -3.44 2.79 -2.09
CA TYR A 175 -2.56 3.07 -3.22
C TYR A 175 -2.51 1.88 -4.18
N ALA A 176 -2.42 0.66 -3.66
CA ALA A 176 -2.36 -0.55 -4.48
C ALA A 176 -3.63 -0.79 -5.30
N ASP A 177 -4.80 -0.41 -4.78
CA ASP A 177 -6.05 -0.54 -5.53
C ASP A 177 -6.27 0.59 -6.55
N ASN A 178 -5.49 1.67 -6.49
CA ASN A 178 -5.70 2.88 -7.28
C ASN A 178 -4.49 3.30 -8.14
N TYR A 179 -3.46 2.44 -8.31
CA TYR A 179 -2.40 2.75 -9.30
C TYR A 179 -2.93 2.63 -10.72
N GLU A 180 -2.42 3.47 -11.62
CA GLU A 180 -2.67 3.30 -13.05
C GLU A 180 -1.62 2.33 -13.65
N PRO A 181 -2.02 1.31 -14.43
CA PRO A 181 -1.08 0.35 -15.02
C PRO A 181 0.04 0.99 -15.84
N VAL A 182 -0.22 2.14 -16.47
CA VAL A 182 0.80 2.90 -17.23
C VAL A 182 1.97 3.36 -16.36
N TRP A 183 1.78 3.53 -15.05
CA TRP A 183 2.85 3.90 -14.11
C TRP A 183 3.78 2.73 -13.78
N LEU A 184 3.39 1.49 -14.07
CA LEU A 184 4.27 0.32 -13.90
C LEU A 184 5.37 0.26 -14.96
N VAL A 185 5.19 0.89 -16.12
CA VAL A 185 6.13 0.86 -17.25
C VAL A 185 6.86 2.18 -17.50
N SER A 186 6.35 3.28 -16.94
CA SER A 186 6.91 4.61 -17.21
C SER A 186 8.21 4.85 -16.42
N LYS A 187 9.22 5.39 -17.10
CA LYS A 187 10.59 5.52 -16.56
C LYS A 187 10.68 6.37 -15.28
N ASP A 188 9.84 7.38 -15.17
CA ASP A 188 9.81 8.35 -14.06
C ASP A 188 9.06 7.86 -12.81
N SER A 189 8.32 6.75 -12.91
CA SER A 189 7.35 6.32 -11.89
C SER A 189 7.48 4.84 -11.52
N SER A 190 7.85 3.99 -12.48
CA SER A 190 7.93 2.54 -12.30
C SER A 190 8.83 2.14 -11.11
N GLY A 191 9.93 2.85 -10.86
CA GLY A 191 10.79 2.55 -9.71
C GLY A 191 10.07 2.64 -8.37
N ILE A 192 9.25 3.68 -8.19
CA ILE A 192 8.48 3.94 -6.97
C ILE A 192 7.29 2.97 -6.89
N VAL A 193 6.43 2.97 -7.92
CA VAL A 193 5.17 2.21 -7.91
C VAL A 193 5.47 0.71 -7.83
N VAL A 194 6.34 0.18 -8.69
CA VAL A 194 6.60 -1.26 -8.72
C VAL A 194 7.22 -1.73 -7.40
N SER A 195 8.02 -0.91 -6.73
CA SER A 195 8.59 -1.29 -5.43
C SER A 195 7.54 -1.30 -4.33
N ALA A 196 6.71 -0.27 -4.23
CA ALA A 196 5.61 -0.22 -3.28
C ALA A 196 4.61 -1.38 -3.48
N ILE A 197 4.19 -1.63 -4.73
CA ILE A 197 3.20 -2.68 -5.02
C ILE A 197 3.80 -4.09 -4.85
N ASN A 198 5.07 -4.30 -5.19
CA ASN A 198 5.74 -5.58 -4.96
C ASN A 198 5.82 -5.92 -3.46
N ASP A 199 6.16 -4.93 -2.63
CA ASP A 199 6.28 -5.12 -1.19
C ASP A 199 4.91 -5.27 -0.54
N TYR A 200 3.90 -4.51 -1.00
CA TYR A 200 2.51 -4.72 -0.60
C TYR A 200 2.04 -6.15 -0.89
N ALA A 201 2.30 -6.66 -2.09
CA ALA A 201 1.95 -8.03 -2.45
C ALA A 201 2.70 -9.07 -1.60
N PHE A 202 3.96 -8.81 -1.27
CA PHE A 202 4.71 -9.64 -0.32
C PHE A 202 4.08 -9.61 1.08
N PHE A 203 3.67 -8.45 1.58
CA PHE A 203 2.99 -8.34 2.88
C PHE A 203 1.68 -9.12 2.89
N LEU A 204 0.87 -9.02 1.83
CA LEU A 204 -0.35 -9.82 1.66
C LEU A 204 -0.06 -11.32 1.70
N GLN A 205 0.96 -11.79 0.99
CA GLN A 205 1.33 -13.21 0.98
C GLN A 205 1.75 -13.69 2.37
N GLU A 206 2.52 -12.90 3.10
CA GLU A 206 2.98 -13.23 4.47
C GLU A 206 1.86 -13.17 5.51
N ASP A 207 0.76 -12.50 5.19
CA ASP A 207 -0.49 -12.45 5.97
C ASP A 207 -1.51 -13.52 5.53
N GLY A 208 -1.13 -14.45 4.66
CA GLY A 208 -2.00 -15.54 4.19
C GLY A 208 -2.95 -15.15 3.05
N GLN A 209 -2.85 -13.94 2.52
CA GLN A 209 -3.68 -13.40 1.44
C GLN A 209 -3.07 -13.67 0.05
N ALA A 210 -2.67 -14.93 -0.19
CA ALA A 210 -1.91 -15.32 -1.39
C ALA A 210 -2.64 -15.01 -2.70
N LEU A 211 -3.96 -15.22 -2.77
CA LEU A 211 -4.75 -14.93 -3.98
C LEU A 211 -4.74 -13.44 -4.33
N GLN A 212 -4.81 -12.56 -3.33
CA GLN A 212 -4.75 -11.13 -3.55
C GLN A 212 -3.35 -10.68 -3.95
N SER A 213 -2.31 -11.28 -3.35
CA SER A 213 -0.92 -11.07 -3.75
C SER A 213 -0.67 -11.40 -5.24
N ILE A 214 -1.20 -12.54 -5.73
CA ILE A 214 -1.07 -13.00 -7.12
C ILE A 214 -1.61 -11.94 -8.12
N LYS A 215 -2.71 -11.26 -7.79
CA LYS A 215 -3.29 -10.23 -8.64
C LYS A 215 -2.27 -9.13 -8.98
N TYR A 216 -1.67 -8.53 -7.96
CA TYR A 216 -0.72 -7.43 -8.16
C TYR A 216 0.61 -7.90 -8.76
N LEU A 217 1.08 -9.09 -8.36
CA LEU A 217 2.34 -9.64 -8.88
C LEU A 217 2.23 -10.01 -10.36
N THR A 218 1.06 -10.46 -10.82
CA THR A 218 0.78 -10.70 -12.25
C THR A 218 0.95 -9.41 -13.06
N ASP A 219 0.36 -8.31 -12.61
CA ASP A 219 0.49 -7.00 -13.29
C ASP A 219 1.95 -6.52 -13.34
N ILE A 220 2.69 -6.71 -12.23
CA ILE A 220 4.10 -6.35 -12.15
C ILE A 220 4.93 -7.18 -13.13
N VAL A 221 4.81 -8.52 -13.14
CA VAL A 221 5.68 -9.33 -14.02
C VAL A 221 5.34 -9.16 -15.50
N ALA A 222 4.09 -8.84 -15.83
CA ALA A 222 3.69 -8.45 -17.17
C ALA A 222 4.35 -7.13 -17.61
N SER A 223 4.41 -6.15 -16.71
CA SER A 223 4.97 -4.81 -16.98
C SER A 223 6.50 -4.75 -16.86
N GLN A 224 7.07 -5.55 -15.96
CA GLN A 224 8.48 -5.54 -15.57
C GLN A 224 9.06 -6.97 -15.58
N PRO A 225 9.11 -7.65 -16.74
CA PRO A 225 9.45 -9.07 -16.84
C PRO A 225 10.89 -9.42 -16.43
N LYS A 226 11.75 -8.41 -16.22
CA LYS A 226 13.13 -8.55 -15.72
C LYS A 226 13.25 -8.40 -14.19
N ARG A 227 12.16 -8.05 -13.48
CA ARG A 227 12.17 -7.89 -12.01
C ARG A 227 12.13 -9.25 -11.33
N ALA A 228 13.32 -9.84 -11.10
CA ALA A 228 13.45 -11.18 -10.53
C ALA A 228 12.66 -11.37 -9.22
N VAL A 229 12.72 -10.42 -8.28
CA VAL A 229 12.03 -10.53 -6.98
C VAL A 229 10.51 -10.67 -7.14
N ALA A 230 9.90 -10.00 -8.13
CA ALA A 230 8.45 -10.14 -8.38
C ALA A 230 8.09 -11.55 -8.86
N TRP A 231 8.93 -12.17 -9.70
CA TRP A 231 8.74 -13.57 -10.11
C TRP A 231 8.86 -14.54 -8.93
N LEU A 232 9.80 -14.29 -8.01
CA LEU A 232 9.94 -15.11 -6.81
C LEU A 232 8.69 -15.00 -5.92
N ASN A 233 8.24 -13.78 -5.65
CA ASN A 233 7.05 -13.52 -4.84
C ASN A 233 5.79 -14.11 -5.49
N LEU A 234 5.69 -14.05 -6.83
CA LEU A 234 4.57 -14.64 -7.57
C LEU A 234 4.57 -16.17 -7.47
N ALA A 235 5.75 -16.78 -7.57
CA ALA A 235 5.94 -18.21 -7.41
C ALA A 235 5.58 -18.68 -5.99
N ASP A 236 6.06 -17.96 -4.97
CA ASP A 236 5.75 -18.23 -3.57
C ASP A 236 4.24 -18.12 -3.31
N SER A 237 3.58 -17.10 -3.87
CA SER A 237 2.13 -16.91 -3.73
C SER A 237 1.31 -18.00 -4.43
N ASN A 238 1.64 -18.34 -5.68
CA ASN A 238 1.00 -19.45 -6.40
C ASN A 238 1.24 -20.79 -5.70
N TRP A 239 2.42 -20.99 -5.13
CA TRP A 239 2.71 -22.16 -4.32
C TRP A 239 1.77 -22.24 -3.11
N VAL A 240 1.61 -21.16 -2.34
CA VAL A 240 0.69 -21.14 -1.19
C VAL A 240 -0.76 -21.35 -1.62
N ALA A 241 -1.18 -20.77 -2.76
CA ALA A 241 -2.53 -20.90 -3.30
C ALA A 241 -2.85 -22.32 -3.86
N GLY A 242 -1.85 -23.19 -4.00
CA GLY A 242 -2.02 -24.53 -4.56
C GLY A 242 -1.83 -24.62 -6.08
N GLU A 243 -1.53 -23.50 -6.75
CA GLU A 243 -1.27 -23.40 -8.19
C GLU A 243 0.15 -23.86 -8.55
N ARG A 244 0.45 -25.13 -8.25
CA ARG A 244 1.81 -25.71 -8.34
C ARG A 244 2.42 -25.59 -9.73
N SER A 245 1.63 -25.81 -10.78
CA SER A 245 2.14 -25.77 -12.17
C SER A 245 2.68 -24.39 -12.52
N ASP A 246 1.98 -23.32 -12.13
CA ASP A 246 2.38 -21.96 -12.42
C ASP A 246 3.52 -21.51 -11.52
N ALA A 247 3.51 -21.90 -10.23
CA ALA A 247 4.62 -21.65 -9.33
C ALA A 247 5.94 -22.22 -9.86
N VAL A 248 5.94 -23.46 -10.39
CA VAL A 248 7.13 -24.08 -10.99
C VAL A 248 7.69 -23.25 -12.15
N LYS A 249 6.84 -22.81 -13.08
CA LYS A 249 7.24 -21.97 -14.22
C LYS A 249 7.85 -20.65 -13.75
N GLN A 250 7.23 -20.04 -12.73
CA GLN A 250 7.66 -18.75 -12.18
C GLN A 250 8.99 -18.87 -11.42
N TYR A 251 9.20 -19.94 -10.65
CA TYR A 251 10.50 -20.25 -10.03
C TYR A 251 11.60 -20.45 -11.09
N ALA A 252 11.30 -21.16 -12.18
CA ALA A 252 12.24 -21.32 -13.29
C ALA A 252 12.62 -19.97 -13.90
N ARG A 253 11.64 -19.08 -14.11
CA ARG A 253 11.88 -17.72 -14.61
C ARG A 253 12.72 -16.88 -13.66
N TYR A 254 12.43 -16.92 -12.36
CA TYR A 254 13.25 -16.28 -11.34
C TYR A 254 14.70 -16.78 -11.39
N ARG A 255 14.89 -18.10 -11.42
CA ARG A 255 16.22 -18.74 -11.48
C ARG A 255 17.00 -18.26 -12.71
N GLU A 256 16.36 -18.27 -13.89
CA GLU A 256 16.94 -17.78 -15.14
C GLU A 256 17.46 -16.35 -15.00
N LEU A 257 16.63 -15.44 -14.47
CA LEU A 257 17.00 -14.03 -14.27
C LEU A 257 18.17 -13.87 -13.28
N MET A 258 18.19 -14.67 -12.22
CA MET A 258 19.27 -14.63 -11.22
C MET A 258 20.59 -15.16 -11.80
N LEU A 259 20.55 -16.19 -12.64
CA LEU A 259 21.74 -16.72 -13.32
C LEU A 259 22.27 -15.72 -14.35
N GLN A 260 21.40 -15.10 -15.16
CA GLN A 260 21.78 -14.03 -16.10
C GLN A 260 22.44 -12.83 -15.41
N ALA A 261 22.05 -12.56 -14.16
CA ALA A 261 22.62 -11.51 -13.33
C ALA A 261 23.87 -11.94 -12.53
N ASN A 262 24.41 -13.16 -12.73
CA ASN A 262 25.52 -13.74 -11.97
C ASN A 262 25.27 -13.79 -10.45
N LYS A 263 24.02 -14.07 -10.04
CA LYS A 263 23.58 -14.12 -8.63
C LYS A 263 23.15 -15.52 -8.19
N LYS A 264 23.81 -16.58 -8.68
CA LYS A 264 23.47 -17.99 -8.35
C LYS A 264 23.37 -18.22 -6.83
N GLU A 265 24.32 -17.69 -6.07
CA GLU A 265 24.38 -17.84 -4.60
C GLU A 265 23.22 -17.18 -3.84
N LYS A 266 22.44 -16.31 -4.50
CA LYS A 266 21.28 -15.64 -3.89
C LYS A 266 19.96 -16.35 -4.19
N ILE A 267 19.99 -17.48 -4.90
CA ILE A 267 18.79 -18.25 -5.25
C ILE A 267 18.39 -19.10 -4.03
N PRO A 268 17.20 -18.89 -3.43
CA PRO A 268 16.79 -19.66 -2.26
C PRO A 268 16.64 -21.16 -2.57
N ALA A 269 16.98 -22.02 -1.60
CA ALA A 269 16.90 -23.48 -1.74
C ALA A 269 15.51 -23.96 -2.23
N ARG A 270 14.44 -23.34 -1.70
CA ARG A 270 13.05 -23.63 -2.10
C ARG A 270 12.80 -23.54 -3.61
N VAL A 271 13.56 -22.73 -4.34
CA VAL A 271 13.44 -22.60 -5.80
C VAL A 271 13.81 -23.92 -6.48
N TYR A 272 14.89 -24.57 -6.03
CA TYR A 272 15.34 -25.86 -6.55
C TYR A 272 14.38 -26.98 -6.14
N GLU A 273 14.06 -27.04 -4.84
CA GLU A 273 13.14 -28.02 -4.25
C GLU A 273 11.77 -28.04 -4.95
N ARG A 274 11.19 -26.85 -5.17
CA ARG A 274 9.84 -26.69 -5.71
C ARG A 274 9.80 -26.75 -7.23
N SER A 275 10.92 -26.55 -7.92
CA SER A 275 11.01 -26.68 -9.39
C SER A 275 11.48 -28.06 -9.86
N GLY A 276 11.77 -28.98 -8.93
CA GLY A 276 12.28 -30.32 -9.27
C GLY A 276 13.64 -30.29 -9.98
N THR A 277 14.40 -29.20 -9.83
CA THR A 277 15.73 -29.04 -10.45
C THR A 277 16.81 -29.21 -9.37
N SER A 278 17.88 -29.95 -9.66
CA SER A 278 19.02 -30.09 -8.74
C SER A 278 19.83 -28.79 -8.60
N LEU A 279 20.53 -28.64 -7.46
CA LEU A 279 21.41 -27.50 -7.11
C LEU A 279 22.62 -27.32 -8.07
#